data_AF-A0A1M6JXM1-F1
#
_entry.id   AF-A0A1M6JXM1-F1
#
_cell.length_a   1.000
_cell.length_b   1.000
_cell.length_c   1.000
_cell.angle_alpha   90.00
_cell.angle_beta   90.00
_cell.angle_gamma   90.00
#
_symmetry.space_group_name_H-M   'P 1'
#
loop_
_entity.id
_entity.type
_entity.pdbx_description
1 polymer ?
#
loop_
_entity_poly.entity_id
_entity_poly.type
_entity_poly.pdbx_seq_one_letter_code
_entity_poly.pdbx_strand_id
1 'polypeptide(L)' 'MYQKNDIEIDEKKVDALMSSIIMMENLNLRTHAKSDSQMIADIQDKIEEELQCY' A
#
# COMPACT_ATOMS: atom_id res chain seq x y z
N MET A 1 5.34 6.56 -16.78
CA MET A 1 5.90 5.24 -17.13
C MET A 1 7.37 5.23 -16.74
N TYR A 2 7.66 4.81 -15.51
CA TYR A 2 9.01 4.69 -14.99
C TYR A 2 9.49 3.25 -15.15
N GLN A 3 10.72 3.07 -15.62
CA GLN A 3 11.31 1.75 -15.90
C GLN A 3 12.50 1.56 -14.96
N LYS A 4 12.43 0.53 -14.10
CA LYS A 4 13.56 0.09 -13.28
C LYS A 4 13.78 -1.40 -13.54
N ASN A 5 14.88 -1.75 -14.18
CA ASN A 5 15.26 -3.14 -14.47
C ASN A 5 14.18 -3.95 -15.23
N ASP A 6 13.62 -3.39 -16.31
CA ASP A 6 12.56 -4.01 -17.14
C ASP A 6 11.22 -4.31 -16.42
N ILE A 7 11.04 -3.82 -15.19
CA ILE A 7 9.75 -3.87 -14.49
C ILE A 7 8.97 -2.60 -14.85
N GLU A 8 7.82 -2.78 -15.51
CA GLU A 8 6.88 -1.70 -15.78
C GLU A 8 6.19 -1.30 -14.48
N ILE A 9 6.45 -0.07 -14.03
CA ILE A 9 5.83 0.49 -12.83
C ILE A 9 4.67 1.38 -13.23
N ASP A 10 3.47 1.01 -12.79
CA ASP A 10 2.28 1.86 -12.85
C ASP A 10 2.34 2.89 -11.71
N GLU A 11 2.91 4.05 -12.01
CA GLU A 11 3.07 5.16 -11.07
C GLU A 11 1.73 5.58 -10.45
N LYS A 12 0.62 5.49 -11.19
CA LYS A 12 -0.70 5.87 -10.68
C LYS A 12 -1.18 4.92 -9.59
N LYS A 13 -0.94 3.61 -9.76
CA LYS A 13 -1.24 2.61 -8.72
C LYS A 13 -0.33 2.77 -7.51
N VAL A 14 0.96 3.05 -7.74
CA VAL A 14 1.91 3.30 -6.65
C VAL A 14 1.45 4.51 -5.83
N ASP A 15 1.09 5.62 -6.46
CA ASP A 15 0.62 6.82 -5.77
C ASP A 15 -0.68 6.59 -5.00
N ALA A 16 -1.62 5.83 -5.58
CA ALA A 16 -2.88 5.48 -4.94
C ALA A 16 -2.66 4.59 -3.70
N LEU A 17 -1.82 3.56 -3.84
CA LEU A 17 -1.44 2.67 -2.75
C LEU A 17 -0.75 3.46 -1.63
N MET A 18 0.23 4.29 -1.98
CA MET A 18 0.99 5.08 -1.01
C MET A 18 0.09 6.05 -0.24
N SER A 19 -0.87 6.69 -0.92
CA SER A 19 -1.89 7.53 -0.29
C SER A 19 -2.79 6.74 0.66
N SER A 20 -3.20 5.53 0.28
CA SER A 20 -4.00 4.65 1.14
C SER A 20 -3.25 4.22 2.40
N ILE A 21 -1.96 3.88 2.27
CA ILE A 21 -1.12 3.45 3.40
C ILE A 21 -0.98 4.59 4.41
N ILE A 22 -0.66 5.81 3.94
CA ILE A 22 -0.54 6.99 4.78
C ILE A 22 -1.86 7.26 5.53
N MET A 23 -3.00 7.08 4.88
CA MET A 23 -4.30 7.29 5.52
C MET A 23 -4.58 6.25 6.61
N MET A 24 -4.28 4.97 6.36
CA MET A 24 -4.43 3.90 7.35
C MET A 24 -3.52 4.12 8.56
N GLU A 25 -2.26 4.52 8.34
CA GLU A 25 -1.31 4.78 9.42
C GLU A 25 -1.75 5.98 10.26
N ASN A 26 -2.20 7.06 9.62
CA ASN A 26 -2.74 8.22 10.32
C ASN A 26 -3.98 7.88 11.16
N LEU A 27 -4.83 6.96 10.69
CA LEU A 27 -5.95 6.47 11.48
C LEU A 27 -5.46 5.65 12.67
N ASN A 28 -4.50 4.74 12.44
CA ASN A 28 -3.97 3.87 13.48
C ASN A 28 -3.21 4.65 14.58
N LEU A 29 -2.49 5.71 14.22
CA LEU A 29 -1.85 6.61 15.18
C LEU A 29 -2.85 7.31 16.11
N ARG A 30 -4.10 7.51 15.65
CA ARG A 30 -5.16 8.15 16.44
C ARG A 30 -5.94 7.16 17.29
N THR A 31 -6.17 5.96 16.77
CA THR A 31 -7.08 4.97 17.38
C THR A 31 -6.33 3.87 18.12
N HIS A 32 -5.06 3.65 17.82
CA HIS A 32 -4.25 2.51 18.26
C HIS A 32 -4.95 1.17 18.02
N ALA A 33 -5.75 1.08 16.95
CA ALA A 33 -6.59 -0.08 16.68
C ALA A 33 -5.79 -1.32 16.21
N LYS A 34 -4.61 -1.12 15.66
CA LYS A 34 -3.76 -2.15 15.05
C LYS A 34 -2.32 -2.04 15.58
N SER A 35 -1.68 -3.18 15.81
CA SER A 35 -0.24 -3.25 16.06
C SER A 35 0.55 -3.05 14.77
N ASP A 36 1.84 -2.74 14.89
CA ASP A 36 2.75 -2.60 13.75
C ASP A 36 2.72 -3.85 12.85
N SER A 37 2.68 -5.05 13.44
CA SER A 37 2.60 -6.30 12.68
C SER A 37 1.29 -6.45 11.91
N GLN A 38 0.18 -5.98 12.48
CA GLN A 38 -1.12 -5.99 11.79
C GLN A 38 -1.15 -4.96 10.66
N MET A 39 -0.60 -3.76 10.89
CA MET A 39 -0.44 -2.75 9.84
C MET A 39 0.39 -3.25 8.66
N ILE A 40 1.51 -3.95 8.93
CA ILE A 40 2.34 -4.54 7.87
C ILE A 40 1.56 -5.58 7.07
N ALA A 41 0.80 -6.45 7.74
CA ALA A 41 -0.03 -7.46 7.07
C ALA A 41 -1.09 -6.80 6.17
N ASP A 42 -1.81 -5.79 6.66
CA ASP A 42 -2.82 -5.09 5.85
C ASP A 42 -2.22 -4.39 4.62
N ILE A 43 -1.00 -3.88 4.73
CA ILE A 43 -0.28 -3.27 3.61
C ILE A 43 0.06 -4.33 2.55
N GLN A 44 0.51 -5.51 2.98
CA GLN A 44 0.79 -6.63 2.09
C GLN A 44 -0.47 -7.13 1.38
N ASP A 45 -1.57 -7.30 2.12
CA ASP A 45 -2.86 -7.70 1.55
C ASP A 45 -3.34 -6.70 0.50
N LYS A 46 -3.24 -5.39 0.77
CA LYS A 46 -3.57 -4.34 -0.21
C LYS A 46 -2.70 -4.36 -1.45
N ILE A 47 -1.41 -4.68 -1.31
CA ILE A 47 -0.53 -4.84 -2.47
C ILE A 47 -0.97 -6.03 -3.32
N GLU A 48 -1.29 -7.16 -2.70
CA GLU A 48 -1.78 -8.34 -3.41
C GLU A 48 -3.12 -8.09 -4.12
N GLU A 49 -4.05 -7.38 -3.48
CA GLU A 49 -5.33 -6.99 -4.10
C GLU A 49 -5.12 -6.17 -5.38
N GLU A 50 -4.27 -5.14 -5.33
CA GLU A 50 -3.96 -4.28 -6.48
C GLU A 50 -3.21 -5.02 -7.61
N LEU A 51 -2.49 -6.10 -7.28
CA LEU A 51 -1.82 -6.98 -8.23
C LEU A 51 -2.74 -8.03 -8.84
N GLN A 52 -3.71 -8.56 -8.08
CA GLN A 52 -4.68 -9.56 -8.54
C GLN A 52 -5.79 -8.97 -9.41
N CYS A 53 -6.08 -7.67 -9.31
CA CYS A 53 -7.07 -7.00 -10.13
C CYS A 53 -6.64 -6.77 -11.60
N TYR A 54 -5.97 -7.72 -12.28
CA TYR A 54 -5.70 -7.68 -13.73
C TYR A 54 -5.69 -9.07 -14.37
#